data_AF-A0A3D1V8G1-F1
#
_entry.id   AF-A0A3D1V8G1-F1
#
_cell.length_a   1.000
_cell.length_b   1.000
_cell.length_c   1.000
_cell.angle_alpha   90.00
_cell.angle_beta   90.00
_cell.angle_gamma   90.00
#
_symmetry.space_group_name_H-M   'P 1'
#
loop_
_entity.id
_entity.type
_entity.pdbx_description
1 polymer ?
#
loop_
_entity_poly.entity_id
_entity_poly.type
_entity_poly.pdbx_seq_one_letter_code
_entity_poly.pdbx_strand_id
1 'polypeptide(L)'
;MDWAYNQHGLYGWVPELWDVWLAAGIDRRDDAEQFHASHGEEEQAALLAWNDAELDGAGFVEWHPFDHPALGKVEIGGWTYKYTHQNPPGVFVPRIAESHIQWTDHLATTLPRLDISDVVVEPIGDSFWRVSVEVTNRSFLPTNISQQAIDVRRADPVTVELRLDEGVLVDSPRRIVGHLAGRGAGAPRPWEEPRPAANVARVSWIVRGAPAGRVMAWSNKTGTVEEKIDAPEQSV
;
A
#
# COMPACT_ATOMS: atom_id res chain seq x y z
N MET A 1 3.20 14.87 0.26
CA MET A 1 2.36 13.85 0.95
C MET A 1 0.91 14.31 0.99
N ASP A 2 0.67 15.54 1.44
CA ASP A 2 -0.67 16.13 1.60
C ASP A 2 -1.51 16.09 0.34
N TRP A 3 -0.93 16.38 -0.83
CA TRP A 3 -1.65 16.30 -2.11
C TRP A 3 -2.22 14.89 -2.37
N ALA A 4 -1.42 13.84 -2.14
CA ALA A 4 -1.84 12.45 -2.37
C ALA A 4 -2.97 12.03 -1.43
N TYR A 5 -2.90 12.43 -0.15
CA TYR A 5 -3.97 12.15 0.79
C TYR A 5 -5.21 13.01 0.51
N ASN A 6 -5.05 14.33 0.45
CA ASN A 6 -6.17 15.26 0.36
C ASN A 6 -6.91 15.19 -0.98
N GLN A 7 -6.26 14.81 -2.08
CA GLN A 7 -6.91 14.72 -3.40
C GLN A 7 -7.21 13.30 -3.86
N HIS A 8 -6.47 12.31 -3.35
CA HIS A 8 -6.58 10.92 -3.79
C HIS A 8 -6.93 9.92 -2.68
N GLY A 9 -6.92 10.36 -1.42
CA GLY A 9 -7.13 9.48 -0.26
C GLY A 9 -6.05 8.42 -0.09
N LEU A 10 -4.85 8.67 -0.62
CA LEU A 10 -3.73 7.74 -0.56
C LEU A 10 -2.82 8.11 0.60
N TYR A 11 -2.40 7.11 1.37
CA TYR A 11 -1.30 7.29 2.30
C TYR A 11 -0.01 7.50 1.52
N GLY A 12 0.77 8.50 1.95
CA GLY A 12 2.12 8.73 1.45
C GLY A 12 3.12 8.39 2.54
N TRP A 13 4.31 7.97 2.11
CA TRP A 13 5.45 7.76 2.98
C TRP A 13 6.67 8.47 2.40
N VAL A 14 7.50 9.02 3.29
CA VAL A 14 8.83 9.55 2.95
C VAL A 14 9.82 8.77 3.81
N PRO A 15 10.23 7.56 3.38
CA PRO A 15 11.26 6.81 4.09
C PRO A 15 12.60 7.53 3.88
N GLU A 16 13.10 8.19 4.92
CA GLU A 16 14.42 8.80 4.91
C GLU A 16 15.46 7.74 5.29
N LEU A 17 16.03 7.09 4.27
CA LEU A 17 16.96 5.96 4.45
C LEU A 17 18.43 6.35 4.35
N TRP A 18 18.73 7.63 4.11
CA TRP A 18 20.07 8.16 4.03
C TRP A 18 20.33 9.15 5.15
N ASP A 19 21.46 8.96 5.83
CA ASP A 19 21.98 9.87 6.83
C ASP A 19 23.50 9.84 6.76
N VAL A 20 24.10 10.98 6.42
CA VAL A 20 25.55 11.12 6.29
C VAL A 20 26.26 11.05 7.64
N TRP A 21 25.60 11.48 8.72
CA TRP A 21 26.15 11.41 10.07
C TRP A 21 26.19 9.97 10.56
N LEU A 22 25.12 9.22 10.30
CA LEU A 22 25.11 7.78 10.55
C LEU A 22 26.19 7.05 9.74
N ALA A 23 26.41 7.46 8.48
CA ALA A 23 27.48 6.92 7.65
C ALA A 23 28.87 7.22 8.24
N ALA A 24 29.05 8.39 8.86
CA ALA A 24 30.24 8.78 9.60
C ALA A 24 30.32 8.16 11.03
N GLY A 25 29.41 7.26 11.39
CA GLY A 25 29.41 6.55 12.68
C GLY A 25 28.75 7.33 13.82
N ILE A 26 28.03 8.40 13.53
CA ILE A 26 27.33 9.25 14.50
C ILE A 26 25.84 8.94 14.44
N ASP A 27 25.33 8.17 15.40
CA ASP A 27 23.91 7.80 15.46
C ASP A 27 23.14 8.71 16.44
N ARG A 28 22.18 9.45 15.90
CA ARG A 28 21.31 10.38 16.65
C ARG A 28 19.82 10.11 16.45
N ARG A 29 19.46 8.96 15.86
CA ARG A 29 18.08 8.68 15.41
C ARG A 29 17.05 8.69 16.54
N ASP A 30 17.48 8.40 17.77
CA ASP A 30 16.60 8.34 18.95
C ASP A 30 16.53 9.69 19.72
N ASP A 31 17.28 10.71 19.30
CA ASP A 31 17.33 12.01 19.96
C ASP A 31 16.92 13.13 19.00
N ALA A 32 15.63 13.49 19.05
CA ALA A 32 15.06 14.53 18.20
C ALA A 32 15.66 15.93 18.45
N GLU A 33 16.18 16.21 19.65
CA GLU A 33 16.84 17.48 19.95
C GLU A 33 18.23 17.51 19.29
N GLN A 34 18.97 16.41 19.35
CA GLN A 34 20.29 16.29 18.72
C GLN A 34 20.23 16.16 17.20
N PHE A 35 19.15 15.62 16.65
CA PHE A 35 18.96 15.50 15.20
C PHE A 35 19.03 16.85 14.47
N HIS A 36 18.54 17.92 15.11
CA HIS A 36 18.58 19.29 14.56
C HIS A 36 19.68 20.18 15.18
N ALA A 37 20.45 19.65 16.12
CA ALA A 37 21.50 20.41 16.78
C ALA A 37 22.67 20.72 15.84
N SER A 38 23.41 21.77 16.18
CA SER A 38 24.71 22.04 15.53
C SER A 38 25.69 20.92 15.87
N HIS A 39 26.52 20.55 14.90
CA HIS A 39 27.51 19.48 15.06
C HIS A 39 28.81 20.05 15.60
N GLY A 40 29.40 19.36 16.58
CA GLY A 40 30.66 19.76 17.19
C GLY A 40 31.85 19.57 16.23
N GLU A 41 33.01 20.15 16.58
CA GLU A 41 34.22 20.03 15.75
C GLU A 41 34.66 18.58 15.55
N GLU A 42 34.52 17.74 16.58
CA GLU A 42 34.89 16.31 16.53
C GLU A 42 34.03 15.53 15.53
N GLU A 43 32.74 15.84 15.46
CA GLU A 43 31.79 15.22 14.53
C GLU A 43 32.02 15.69 13.10
N GLN A 44 32.31 16.98 12.92
CA GLN A 44 32.71 17.54 11.63
C GLN A 44 34.01 16.91 11.12
N ALA A 45 34.98 16.69 12.03
CA ALA A 45 36.22 15.99 11.71
C ALA A 45 35.97 14.52 11.34
N ALA A 46 35.08 13.83 12.05
CA ALA A 46 34.67 12.46 11.71
C ALA A 46 34.00 12.40 10.33
N LEU A 47 33.17 13.39 9.99
CA LEU A 47 32.53 13.48 8.68
C LEU A 47 33.54 13.69 7.55
N LEU A 48 34.56 14.54 7.77
CA LEU A 48 35.67 14.70 6.83
C LEU A 48 36.48 13.40 6.68
N ALA A 49 36.79 12.73 7.78
CA ALA A 49 37.49 11.44 7.76
C ALA A 49 36.70 10.37 7.00
N TRP A 50 35.37 10.33 7.16
CA TRP A 50 34.48 9.47 6.38
C TRP A 50 34.54 9.80 4.89
N ASN A 51 34.51 11.08 4.52
CA ASN A 51 34.62 11.51 3.13
C ASN A 51 35.96 11.10 2.49
N ASP A 52 37.06 11.23 3.24
CA ASP A 52 38.37 10.81 2.76
C ASP A 52 38.45 9.29 2.57
N ALA A 53 37.84 8.52 3.47
CA ALA A 53 37.88 7.05 3.44
C ALA A 53 36.93 6.43 2.39
N GLU A 54 35.71 6.94 2.27
CA GLU A 54 34.65 6.32 1.45
C GLU A 54 34.47 6.98 0.08
N LEU A 55 34.85 8.26 -0.05
CA LEU A 55 34.62 9.06 -1.26
C LEU A 55 35.91 9.61 -1.88
N ASP A 56 37.09 9.20 -1.38
CA ASP A 56 38.39 9.72 -1.80
C ASP A 56 38.44 11.27 -1.77
N GLY A 57 37.78 11.88 -0.78
CA GLY A 57 37.71 13.33 -0.63
C GLY A 57 36.65 14.03 -1.49
N ALA A 58 36.02 13.35 -2.46
CA ALA A 58 35.19 13.97 -3.51
C ALA A 58 33.90 14.65 -3.00
N GLY A 59 33.46 14.34 -1.78
CA GLY A 59 32.30 14.97 -1.15
C GLY A 59 32.54 16.41 -0.69
N PHE A 60 33.79 16.86 -0.58
CA PHE A 60 34.15 18.21 -0.13
C PHE A 60 35.05 18.90 -1.16
N VAL A 61 34.63 20.08 -1.61
CA VAL A 61 35.43 20.92 -2.51
C VAL A 61 36.29 21.85 -1.67
N GLU A 62 37.60 21.77 -1.81
CA GLU A 62 38.50 22.73 -1.16
C GLU A 62 38.13 24.17 -1.55
N TRP A 63 38.09 25.04 -0.55
CA TRP A 63 37.78 26.45 -0.75
C TRP A 63 38.85 27.09 -1.62
N HIS A 64 38.41 27.76 -2.68
CA HIS A 64 39.31 28.45 -3.59
C HIS A 64 38.74 29.81 -4.00
N PRO A 65 39.62 30.79 -4.30
CA PRO A 65 39.19 32.11 -4.76
C PRO A 65 38.45 32.04 -6.09
N PHE A 66 37.42 32.88 -6.24
CA PHE A 66 36.62 33.05 -7.44
C PHE A 66 36.24 34.51 -7.63
N ASP A 67 36.42 35.03 -8.86
CA ASP A 67 36.03 36.40 -9.22
C ASP A 67 34.59 36.40 -9.76
N HIS A 68 33.61 36.65 -8.88
CA HIS A 68 32.20 36.65 -9.25
C HIS A 68 31.79 37.97 -9.95
N PRO A 69 31.05 37.94 -11.08
CA PRO A 69 30.74 39.13 -11.89
C PRO A 69 30.05 40.27 -11.14
N ALA A 70 29.23 39.95 -10.13
CA ALA A 70 28.49 40.95 -9.34
C ALA A 70 29.02 41.15 -7.91
N LEU A 71 29.79 40.19 -7.38
CA LEU A 71 30.19 40.19 -5.96
C LEU A 71 31.68 40.50 -5.77
N GLY A 72 32.46 40.52 -6.86
CA GLY A 72 33.92 40.65 -6.78
C GLY A 72 34.56 39.36 -6.27
N LYS A 73 35.68 39.49 -5.53
CA LYS A 73 36.44 38.36 -4.98
C LYS A 73 35.65 37.66 -3.88
N VAL A 74 35.33 36.39 -4.10
CA VAL A 74 34.71 35.48 -3.12
C VAL A 74 35.49 34.18 -3.07
N GLU A 75 35.18 33.32 -2.11
CA GLU A 75 35.64 31.93 -2.11
C GLU A 75 34.46 30.99 -2.38
N ILE A 76 34.71 29.90 -3.10
CA ILE A 76 33.73 28.85 -3.36
C ILE A 76 34.32 27.50 -2.96
N GLY A 77 33.49 26.65 -2.38
CA GLY A 77 33.92 25.36 -1.84
C GLY A 77 32.92 24.82 -0.82
N GLY A 78 33.40 23.89 -0.01
CA GLY A 78 32.61 23.22 1.02
C GLY A 78 31.99 21.89 0.55
N TRP A 79 31.07 21.39 1.35
CA TRP A 79 30.37 20.13 1.08
C TRP A 79 29.54 20.21 -0.19
N THR A 80 29.62 19.15 -1.00
CA THR A 80 28.68 18.88 -2.09
C THR A 80 27.35 18.41 -1.50
N TYR A 81 26.65 19.31 -0.80
CA TYR A 81 25.50 19.00 0.05
C TYR A 81 24.45 18.13 -0.65
N LYS A 82 24.22 18.38 -1.95
CA LYS A 82 23.24 17.62 -2.74
C LYS A 82 23.56 16.12 -2.86
N TYR A 83 24.86 15.77 -2.87
CA TYR A 83 25.37 14.43 -3.13
C TYR A 83 26.04 13.79 -1.90
N THR A 84 25.96 14.44 -0.74
CA THR A 84 26.49 13.94 0.53
C THR A 84 25.43 13.96 1.62
N HIS A 85 24.78 15.10 1.85
CA HIS A 85 23.84 15.28 2.95
C HIS A 85 22.41 14.98 2.51
N GLN A 86 21.96 15.60 1.42
CA GLN A 86 20.58 15.46 0.97
C GLN A 86 20.33 14.10 0.28
N ASN A 87 21.31 13.60 -0.46
CA ASN A 87 21.21 12.30 -1.13
C ASN A 87 22.49 11.50 -0.86
N PRO A 88 22.38 10.17 -0.86
CA PRO A 88 23.56 9.31 -0.79
C PRO A 88 24.51 9.60 -1.96
N PRO A 89 25.84 9.60 -1.71
CA PRO A 89 26.81 9.51 -2.78
C PRO A 89 26.56 8.26 -3.64
N GLY A 90 27.00 8.31 -4.91
CA GLY A 90 26.69 7.26 -5.90
C GLY A 90 27.02 5.84 -5.45
N VAL A 91 28.11 5.65 -4.71
CA VAL A 91 28.55 4.34 -4.20
C VAL A 91 27.57 3.72 -3.19
N PHE A 92 26.79 4.55 -2.48
CA PHE A 92 25.80 4.09 -1.49
C PHE A 92 24.40 3.89 -2.08
N VAL A 93 24.13 4.42 -3.28
CA VAL A 93 22.81 4.33 -3.93
C VAL A 93 22.29 2.88 -4.06
N PRO A 94 23.08 1.87 -4.45
CA PRO A 94 22.58 0.50 -4.57
C PRO A 94 22.03 -0.07 -3.25
N ARG A 95 22.72 0.15 -2.12
CA ARG A 95 22.27 -0.28 -0.79
C ARG A 95 20.99 0.43 -0.38
N ILE A 96 20.91 1.75 -0.61
CA ILE A 96 19.69 2.52 -0.30
C ILE A 96 18.52 2.06 -1.15
N ALA A 97 18.75 1.74 -2.43
CA ALA A 97 17.72 1.22 -3.32
C ALA A 97 17.19 -0.15 -2.84
N GLU A 98 18.06 -1.04 -2.36
CA GLU A 98 17.65 -2.34 -1.81
C GLU A 98 16.71 -2.17 -0.61
N SER A 99 17.03 -1.27 0.33
CA SER A 99 16.14 -0.98 1.46
C SER A 99 14.80 -0.37 1.04
N HIS A 100 14.80 0.50 0.01
CA HIS A 100 13.57 1.03 -0.56
C HIS A 100 12.72 -0.07 -1.21
N ILE A 101 13.34 -1.03 -1.88
CA ILE A 101 12.62 -2.16 -2.50
C ILE A 101 11.93 -2.99 -1.41
N GLN A 102 12.63 -3.34 -0.34
CA GLN A 102 12.06 -4.10 0.79
C GLN A 102 10.89 -3.37 1.45
N TRP A 103 11.04 -2.06 1.68
CA TRP A 103 9.97 -1.22 2.19
C TRP A 103 8.76 -1.17 1.24
N THR A 104 9.01 -1.00 -0.06
CA THR A 104 7.95 -0.94 -1.08
C THR A 104 7.21 -2.27 -1.20
N ASP A 105 7.93 -3.39 -1.17
CA ASP A 105 7.35 -4.73 -1.19
C ASP A 105 6.48 -4.95 0.05
N HIS A 106 6.97 -4.58 1.23
CA HIS A 106 6.17 -4.60 2.45
C HIS A 106 4.87 -3.81 2.29
N LEU A 107 4.91 -2.57 1.80
CA LEU A 107 3.70 -1.78 1.54
C LEU A 107 2.76 -2.49 0.55
N ALA A 108 3.29 -3.10 -0.52
CA ALA A 108 2.48 -3.85 -1.46
C ALA A 108 1.74 -5.02 -0.79
N THR A 109 2.36 -5.71 0.17
CA THR A 109 1.68 -6.77 0.95
C THR A 109 0.55 -6.26 1.84
N THR A 110 0.52 -4.96 2.15
CA THR A 110 -0.57 -4.36 2.96
C THR A 110 -1.76 -3.92 2.12
N LEU A 111 -1.61 -3.78 0.80
CA LEU A 111 -2.68 -3.34 -0.10
C LEU A 111 -3.86 -4.30 -0.08
N PRO A 112 -5.10 -3.80 -0.23
CA PRO A 112 -6.30 -4.63 -0.11
C PRO A 112 -6.30 -5.70 -1.19
N ARG A 113 -6.68 -6.92 -0.79
CA ARG A 113 -6.71 -8.09 -1.69
C ARG A 113 -8.07 -8.75 -1.56
N LEU A 114 -8.91 -8.55 -2.56
CA LEU A 114 -10.18 -9.26 -2.68
C LEU A 114 -9.95 -10.73 -3.02
N ASP A 115 -10.89 -11.54 -2.56
CA ASP A 115 -10.92 -12.98 -2.76
C ASP A 115 -12.38 -13.44 -2.66
N ILE A 116 -12.78 -14.36 -3.54
CA ILE A 116 -14.05 -15.08 -3.40
C ILE A 116 -13.75 -16.30 -2.54
N SER A 117 -14.09 -16.21 -1.25
CA SER A 117 -13.63 -17.16 -0.25
C SER A 117 -14.50 -18.41 -0.16
N ASP A 118 -15.76 -18.31 -0.57
CA ASP A 118 -16.70 -19.43 -0.57
C ASP A 118 -17.79 -19.20 -1.63
N VAL A 119 -18.21 -20.30 -2.27
CA VAL A 119 -19.33 -20.31 -3.22
C VAL A 119 -20.14 -21.57 -2.98
N VAL A 120 -21.40 -21.38 -2.60
CA VAL A 120 -22.35 -22.46 -2.32
C VAL A 120 -23.50 -22.39 -3.32
N VAL A 121 -23.68 -23.46 -4.07
CA VAL A 121 -24.77 -23.63 -5.03
C VAL A 121 -25.66 -24.76 -4.55
N GLU A 122 -26.86 -24.44 -4.09
CA GLU A 122 -27.78 -25.41 -3.49
C GLU A 122 -29.16 -25.38 -4.16
N PRO A 123 -29.79 -26.54 -4.41
CA PRO A 123 -31.18 -26.58 -4.88
C PRO A 123 -32.10 -26.17 -3.72
N ILE A 124 -33.09 -25.32 -3.98
CA ILE A 124 -34.07 -24.86 -2.99
C ILE A 124 -35.50 -25.29 -3.30
N GLY A 125 -35.67 -26.20 -4.27
CA GLY A 125 -36.97 -26.75 -4.70
C GLY A 125 -37.52 -26.10 -5.97
N ASP A 126 -38.50 -26.74 -6.61
CA ASP A 126 -39.23 -26.22 -7.78
C ASP A 126 -38.35 -25.70 -8.93
N SER A 127 -37.23 -26.38 -9.21
CA SER A 127 -36.22 -25.96 -10.19
C SER A 127 -35.50 -24.65 -9.85
N PHE A 128 -35.60 -24.16 -8.62
CA PHE A 128 -34.84 -23.02 -8.14
C PHE A 128 -33.59 -23.45 -7.39
N TRP A 129 -32.56 -22.62 -7.51
CA TRP A 129 -31.27 -22.77 -6.88
C TRP A 129 -30.91 -21.48 -6.16
N ARG A 130 -30.20 -21.60 -5.04
CA ARG A 130 -29.55 -20.48 -4.37
C ARG A 130 -28.06 -20.56 -4.65
N VAL A 131 -27.52 -19.45 -5.15
CA VAL A 131 -26.08 -19.23 -5.25
C VAL A 131 -25.70 -18.24 -4.14
N SER A 132 -24.94 -18.68 -3.16
CA SER A 132 -24.43 -17.85 -2.06
C SER A 132 -22.92 -17.69 -2.22
N VAL A 133 -22.43 -16.46 -2.12
CA VAL A 133 -21.02 -16.14 -2.32
C VAL A 133 -20.51 -15.29 -1.16
N GLU A 134 -19.34 -15.66 -0.66
CA GLU A 134 -18.56 -14.85 0.27
C GLU A 134 -17.43 -14.14 -0.46
N VAL A 135 -17.37 -12.82 -0.29
CA VAL A 135 -16.27 -11.99 -0.77
C VAL A 135 -15.52 -11.44 0.42
N THR A 136 -14.21 -11.66 0.46
CA THR A 136 -13.36 -11.34 1.60
C THR A 136 -12.17 -10.47 1.19
N ASN A 137 -11.86 -9.45 1.97
CA ASN A 137 -10.56 -8.79 1.93
C ASN A 137 -9.57 -9.53 2.85
N ARG A 138 -8.54 -10.14 2.26
CA ARG A 138 -7.54 -10.95 2.96
C ARG A 138 -6.33 -10.14 3.48
N SER A 139 -6.22 -8.87 3.10
CA SER A 139 -5.06 -8.04 3.40
C SER A 139 -5.30 -7.00 4.50
N PHE A 140 -4.27 -6.26 4.87
CA PHE A 140 -4.28 -5.34 6.00
C PHE A 140 -5.13 -4.08 5.76
N LEU A 141 -4.94 -3.40 4.63
CA LEU A 141 -5.71 -2.19 4.34
C LEU A 141 -7.14 -2.53 3.91
N PRO A 142 -8.12 -1.67 4.24
CA PRO A 142 -9.48 -1.86 3.77
C PRO A 142 -9.58 -1.58 2.26
N THR A 143 -10.66 -2.03 1.64
CA THR A 143 -10.87 -1.92 0.18
C THR A 143 -11.05 -0.48 -0.31
N ASN A 144 -11.26 0.49 0.59
CA ASN A 144 -11.23 1.92 0.31
C ASN A 144 -9.84 2.56 0.51
N ILE A 145 -8.83 1.83 0.99
CA ILE A 145 -7.52 2.34 1.45
C ILE A 145 -7.63 3.24 2.69
N SER A 146 -8.36 4.35 2.62
CA SER A 146 -8.56 5.30 3.70
C SER A 146 -9.98 5.87 3.70
N GLN A 147 -10.43 6.44 4.82
CA GLN A 147 -11.69 7.17 4.88
C GLN A 147 -11.69 8.38 3.93
N GLN A 148 -10.57 9.09 3.84
CA GLN A 148 -10.41 10.22 2.93
C GLN A 148 -10.68 9.86 1.47
N ALA A 149 -10.32 8.64 1.04
CA ALA A 149 -10.61 8.18 -0.32
C ALA A 149 -12.11 8.08 -0.62
N ILE A 150 -12.93 7.79 0.39
CA ILE A 150 -14.40 7.84 0.29
C ILE A 150 -14.84 9.30 0.19
N ASP A 151 -14.36 10.14 1.10
CA ASP A 151 -14.79 11.54 1.24
C ASP A 151 -14.49 12.35 -0.04
N VAL A 152 -13.35 12.07 -0.68
CA VAL A 152 -12.94 12.69 -1.96
C VAL A 152 -13.43 11.93 -3.19
N ARG A 153 -14.28 10.90 -3.02
CA ARG A 153 -14.91 10.11 -4.10
C ARG A 153 -13.89 9.46 -5.04
N ARG A 154 -12.85 8.86 -4.45
CA ARG A 154 -11.78 8.14 -5.13
C ARG A 154 -11.79 6.64 -4.87
N ALA A 155 -12.59 6.16 -3.92
CA ALA A 155 -12.78 4.74 -3.65
C ALA A 155 -14.21 4.33 -3.99
N ASP A 156 -14.36 3.38 -4.92
CA ASP A 156 -15.64 2.76 -5.22
C ASP A 156 -15.91 1.61 -4.25
N PRO A 157 -17.16 1.39 -3.83
CA PRO A 157 -17.51 0.22 -3.04
C PRO A 157 -17.29 -1.06 -3.86
N VAL A 158 -17.07 -2.16 -3.15
CA VAL A 158 -16.94 -3.49 -3.77
C VAL A 158 -18.26 -3.85 -4.43
N THR A 159 -18.17 -4.24 -5.69
CA THR A 159 -19.29 -4.79 -6.45
C THR A 159 -19.08 -6.29 -6.60
N VAL A 160 -20.17 -7.06 -6.45
CA VAL A 160 -20.23 -8.49 -6.77
C VAL A 160 -21.28 -8.70 -7.85
N GLU A 161 -20.95 -9.44 -8.89
CA GLU A 161 -21.84 -9.71 -10.02
C GLU A 161 -21.86 -11.21 -10.33
N LEU A 162 -23.07 -11.77 -10.45
CA LEU A 162 -23.28 -13.11 -10.95
C LEU A 162 -23.59 -13.07 -12.45
N ARG A 163 -22.77 -13.74 -13.26
CA ARG A 163 -22.99 -13.93 -14.70
C ARG A 163 -23.28 -15.38 -14.98
N LEU A 164 -24.46 -15.63 -15.56
CA LEU A 164 -24.92 -16.97 -15.88
C LEU A 164 -24.80 -17.22 -17.38
N ASP A 165 -24.22 -18.37 -17.72
CA ASP A 165 -24.29 -18.97 -19.05
C ASP A 165 -25.54 -19.88 -19.13
N GLU A 166 -25.91 -20.51 -18.01
CA GLU A 166 -27.14 -21.30 -17.86
C GLU A 166 -27.94 -20.89 -16.61
N GLY A 167 -29.26 -21.04 -16.70
CA GLY A 167 -30.21 -20.60 -15.68
C GLY A 167 -30.65 -19.13 -15.86
N VAL A 168 -31.71 -18.75 -15.14
CA VAL A 168 -32.30 -17.41 -15.21
C VAL A 168 -32.33 -16.79 -13.82
N LEU A 169 -31.62 -15.68 -13.66
CA LEU A 169 -31.66 -14.88 -12.44
C LEU A 169 -33.06 -14.31 -12.18
N VAL A 170 -33.50 -14.42 -10.93
CA VAL A 170 -34.81 -13.89 -10.49
C VAL A 170 -34.74 -12.39 -10.13
N ASP A 171 -33.53 -11.89 -9.82
CA ASP A 171 -33.27 -10.50 -9.44
C ASP A 171 -31.98 -9.99 -10.10
N SER A 172 -31.59 -8.74 -9.83
CA SER A 172 -30.38 -8.10 -10.34
C SER A 172 -29.13 -8.95 -10.14
N PRO A 173 -28.31 -9.14 -11.19
CA PRO A 173 -27.04 -9.86 -11.11
C PRO A 173 -26.03 -9.14 -10.22
N ARG A 174 -26.13 -7.81 -10.13
CA ARG A 174 -25.13 -6.94 -9.48
C ARG A 174 -25.57 -6.54 -8.07
N ARG A 175 -24.67 -6.71 -7.11
CA ARG A 175 -24.78 -6.27 -5.72
C ARG A 175 -23.62 -5.34 -5.36
N ILE A 176 -23.91 -4.26 -4.65
CA ILE A 176 -22.89 -3.38 -4.06
C ILE A 176 -22.83 -3.70 -2.58
N VAL A 177 -21.66 -4.13 -2.09
CA VAL A 177 -21.50 -4.63 -0.71
C VAL A 177 -20.76 -3.64 0.19
N GLY A 178 -20.55 -2.41 -0.28
CA GLY A 178 -19.82 -1.38 0.45
C GLY A 178 -18.31 -1.60 0.43
N HIS A 179 -17.61 -1.04 1.42
CA HIS A 179 -16.17 -1.23 1.57
C HIS A 179 -15.89 -2.28 2.64
N LEU A 180 -15.16 -3.33 2.27
CA LEU A 180 -14.69 -4.34 3.22
C LEU A 180 -13.49 -3.79 4.00
N ALA A 181 -13.51 -3.99 5.31
CA ALA A 181 -12.44 -3.61 6.21
C ALA A 181 -11.16 -4.43 5.98
N GLY A 182 -10.08 -4.04 6.66
CA GLY A 182 -8.84 -4.80 6.72
C GLY A 182 -8.94 -6.11 7.51
N ARG A 183 -8.00 -7.02 7.28
CA ARG A 183 -7.89 -8.29 8.02
C ARG A 183 -7.84 -8.04 9.52
N GLY A 184 -8.67 -8.78 10.27
CA GLY A 184 -8.77 -8.67 11.73
C GLY A 184 -9.77 -7.64 12.23
N ALA A 185 -10.38 -6.86 11.35
CA ALA A 185 -11.41 -5.90 11.74
C ALA A 185 -12.79 -6.57 11.92
N GLY A 186 -13.44 -6.28 13.04
CA GLY A 186 -14.87 -6.53 13.24
C GLY A 186 -15.29 -7.98 13.38
N ALA A 187 -14.37 -8.90 13.72
CA ALA A 187 -14.73 -10.26 14.11
C ALA A 187 -15.68 -10.24 15.33
N PRO A 188 -16.81 -10.95 15.27
CA PRO A 188 -17.75 -10.98 16.39
C PRO A 188 -17.09 -11.60 17.62
N ARG A 189 -17.39 -11.05 18.80
CA ARG A 189 -17.00 -11.66 20.07
C ARG A 189 -17.77 -12.98 20.24
N PRO A 190 -17.26 -13.95 21.02
CA PRO A 190 -17.96 -15.23 21.26
C PRO A 190 -19.39 -15.11 21.81
N TRP A 191 -19.73 -13.99 22.44
CA TRP A 191 -21.05 -13.70 23.02
C TRP A 191 -21.92 -12.77 22.17
N GLU A 192 -21.43 -12.32 21.01
CA GLU A 192 -22.22 -11.57 20.03
C GLU A 192 -22.95 -12.53 19.09
N GLU A 193 -24.03 -12.06 18.46
CA GLU A 193 -24.68 -12.82 17.39
C GLU A 193 -23.69 -13.10 16.25
N PRO A 194 -23.69 -14.33 15.69
CA PRO A 194 -22.86 -14.66 14.56
C PRO A 194 -23.14 -13.73 13.37
N ARG A 195 -22.12 -13.00 12.94
CA ARG A 195 -22.15 -12.12 11.76
C ARG A 195 -20.82 -12.21 11.02
N PRO A 196 -20.81 -11.93 9.71
CA PRO A 196 -19.54 -11.81 8.99
C PRO A 196 -18.63 -10.78 9.67
N ALA A 197 -17.32 -11.07 9.68
CA ALA A 197 -16.34 -10.07 10.06
C ALA A 197 -16.43 -8.86 9.10
N ALA A 198 -15.96 -7.69 9.53
CA ALA A 198 -16.12 -6.47 8.73
C ALA A 198 -15.33 -6.49 7.40
N ASN A 199 -14.41 -7.45 7.25
CA ASN A 199 -13.67 -7.71 6.01
C ASN A 199 -14.36 -8.75 5.09
N VAL A 200 -15.55 -9.24 5.44
CA VAL A 200 -16.31 -10.26 4.69
C VAL A 200 -17.70 -9.73 4.34
N ALA A 201 -18.13 -9.92 3.10
CA ALA A 201 -19.51 -9.71 2.67
C ALA A 201 -20.10 -11.00 2.10
N ARG A 202 -21.36 -11.27 2.46
CA ARG A 202 -22.15 -12.39 1.92
C ARG A 202 -23.22 -11.84 0.98
N VAL A 203 -23.32 -12.41 -0.21
CA VAL A 203 -24.37 -12.10 -1.17
C VAL A 203 -25.00 -13.38 -1.66
N SER A 204 -26.29 -13.35 -1.98
CA SER A 204 -26.95 -14.49 -2.57
C SER A 204 -27.93 -14.09 -3.67
N TRP A 205 -28.14 -15.04 -4.59
CA TRP A 205 -29.08 -14.93 -5.68
C TRP A 205 -29.95 -16.18 -5.74
N ILE A 206 -31.16 -15.99 -6.23
CA ILE A 206 -32.04 -17.09 -6.63
C ILE A 206 -32.00 -17.20 -8.15
N VAL A 207 -31.75 -18.41 -8.63
CA VAL A 207 -31.68 -18.76 -10.05
C VAL A 207 -32.72 -19.83 -10.34
N ARG A 208 -33.43 -19.68 -11.47
CA ARG A 208 -34.31 -20.71 -12.01
C ARG A 208 -33.54 -21.56 -13.03
N GLY A 209 -33.62 -22.87 -12.89
CA GLY A 209 -32.78 -23.82 -13.63
C GLY A 209 -31.43 -24.02 -12.95
N ALA A 210 -30.76 -25.13 -13.28
CA ALA A 210 -29.41 -25.40 -12.80
C ALA A 210 -28.46 -24.28 -13.24
N PRO A 211 -27.81 -23.54 -12.32
CA PRO A 211 -26.94 -22.44 -12.69
C PRO A 211 -25.58 -22.94 -13.20
N ALA A 212 -25.08 -22.34 -14.27
CA ALA A 212 -23.68 -22.45 -14.69
C ALA A 212 -23.19 -21.06 -15.13
N GLY A 213 -21.93 -20.73 -14.84
CA GLY A 213 -21.34 -19.44 -15.19
C GLY A 213 -20.20 -19.00 -14.28
N ARG A 214 -20.19 -17.73 -13.86
CA ARG A 214 -19.15 -17.18 -12.97
C ARG A 214 -19.66 -16.07 -12.07
N VAL A 215 -19.06 -15.96 -10.89
CA VAL A 215 -19.18 -14.80 -10.02
C VAL A 215 -17.93 -13.94 -10.13
N MET A 216 -18.10 -12.62 -10.16
CA MET A 216 -17.01 -11.65 -10.20
C MET A 216 -17.14 -10.68 -9.04
N ALA A 217 -16.03 -10.29 -8.42
CA ALA A 217 -15.98 -9.22 -7.41
C ALA A 217 -14.85 -8.24 -7.71
N TRP A 218 -15.12 -6.93 -7.59
CA TRP A 218 -14.13 -5.91 -7.90
C TRP A 218 -14.36 -4.56 -7.19
N SER A 219 -13.30 -3.77 -7.11
CA SER A 219 -13.35 -2.32 -6.90
C SER A 219 -12.17 -1.65 -7.61
N ASN A 220 -12.24 -0.32 -7.78
CA ASN A 220 -11.16 0.45 -8.41
C ASN A 220 -9.83 0.47 -7.61
N LYS A 221 -9.82 -0.04 -6.38
CA LYS A 221 -8.63 -0.13 -5.50
C LYS A 221 -8.11 -1.55 -5.28
N THR A 222 -8.83 -2.57 -5.73
CA THR A 222 -8.57 -3.98 -5.38
C THR A 222 -8.34 -4.90 -6.58
N GLY A 223 -8.61 -4.42 -7.79
CA GLY A 223 -8.63 -5.26 -8.98
C GLY A 223 -9.93 -6.05 -9.10
N THR A 224 -9.90 -7.14 -9.86
CA THR A 224 -11.05 -8.03 -10.11
C THR A 224 -10.64 -9.46 -9.77
N VAL A 225 -11.52 -10.18 -9.07
CA VAL A 225 -11.46 -11.62 -8.85
C VAL A 225 -12.69 -12.27 -9.45
N GLU A 226 -12.54 -13.50 -9.94
CA GLU A 226 -13.64 -14.28 -10.49
C GLU A 226 -13.50 -15.75 -10.10
N GLU A 227 -14.64 -16.41 -9.93
CA GLU A 227 -14.74 -17.84 -9.70
C GLU A 227 -15.85 -18.44 -10.56
N LYS A 228 -15.61 -19.66 -11.04
CA LYS A 228 -16.61 -20.40 -11.81
C LYS A 228 -17.68 -20.94 -10.87
N ILE A 229 -18.89 -21.04 -11.40
CA ILE A 229 -20.01 -21.65 -10.68
C ILE A 229 -20.67 -22.70 -11.57
N ASP A 230 -20.95 -23.85 -11.00
CA ASP A 230 -21.67 -24.94 -11.65
C ASP A 230 -22.60 -25.58 -10.63
N ALA A 231 -23.79 -25.97 -11.08
CA ALA A 231 -24.71 -26.74 -10.27
C ALA A 231 -24.08 -28.13 -9.98
N PRO A 232 -24.05 -28.58 -8.72
CA PRO A 232 -23.61 -29.93 -8.41
C PRO A 232 -24.49 -30.97 -9.14
N GLU A 233 -23.86 -32.05 -9.61
CA GLU A 233 -24.60 -33.20 -10.17
C GLU A 233 -25.59 -33.72 -9.12
N GLN A 234 -26.88 -33.74 -9.47
CA GLN A 234 -27.89 -34.31 -8.59
C GLN A 234 -27.74 -35.83 -8.61
N SER A 235 -27.29 -36.40 -7.49
CA SER A 235 -27.37 -37.85 -7.27
C SER A 235 -28.84 -38.29 -7.35
N VAL A 236 -29.16 -39.06 -8.38
CA VAL A 236 -30.46 -39.69 -8.64
C VAL A 236 -30.83 -40.68 -7.54
#